data_AF-A0A9P9Q481-F1
#
_entry.id   AF-A0A9P9Q481-F1
#
_cell.length_a   1.000
_cell.length_b   1.000
_cell.length_c   1.000
_cell.angle_alpha   90.00
_cell.angle_beta   90.00
_cell.angle_gamma   90.00
#
_symmetry.space_group_name_H-M   'P 1'
#
loop_
_entity.id
_entity.type
_entity.pdbx_description
1 polymer ?
#
loop_
_entity_poly.entity_id
_entity_poly.type
_entity_poly.pdbx_seq_one_letter_code
_entity_poly.pdbx_strand_id
1 'polypeptide(L)'
;MTTRRIVSDEKSYLDNDGRAPPGPSNIAPAVPTSVIWKLMSFTFAMITLPIGTYFFTVNFVFGGNATYAGGLAALMANVVLIAYVVMAFRDDQEEQQELAEQAKKKL
;
A
#
# COMPACT_ATOMS: atom_id res chain seq x y z
N MET A 1 -70.57 9.02 -8.83
CA MET A 1 -69.48 9.98 -9.06
C MET A 1 -68.16 9.25 -8.88
N THR A 2 -67.38 9.15 -9.96
CA THR A 2 -66.16 8.34 -10.05
C THR A 2 -64.95 9.14 -9.55
N THR A 3 -64.27 8.65 -8.52
CA THR A 3 -62.95 9.11 -8.09
C THR A 3 -61.92 8.71 -9.15
N ARG A 4 -61.41 9.68 -9.92
CA ARG A 4 -60.23 9.44 -10.76
C ARG A 4 -59.00 9.41 -9.85
N ARG A 5 -58.41 8.23 -9.69
CA ARG A 5 -57.08 8.05 -9.11
C ARG A 5 -56.08 8.75 -10.03
N ILE A 6 -55.50 9.87 -9.58
CA ILE A 6 -54.37 10.50 -10.26
C ILE A 6 -53.20 9.53 -10.10
N VAL A 7 -52.85 8.82 -11.18
CA VAL A 7 -51.60 8.09 -11.29
C VAL A 7 -50.59 9.14 -11.75
N SER A 8 -49.82 9.66 -10.80
CA SER A 8 -48.73 10.58 -11.04
C SER A 8 -47.55 9.82 -11.64
N ASP A 9 -47.63 9.50 -12.94
CA ASP A 9 -46.54 8.90 -13.72
C ASP A 9 -45.70 9.97 -14.46
N GLU A 10 -45.89 11.24 -14.10
CA GLU A 10 -45.14 12.35 -14.66
C GLU A 10 -44.04 12.77 -13.68
N LYS A 11 -42.80 12.40 -13.98
CA LYS A 11 -41.61 12.94 -13.30
C LYS A 11 -41.61 14.45 -13.49
N SER A 12 -41.63 15.18 -12.38
CA SER A 12 -41.60 16.64 -12.38
C SER A 12 -40.22 17.13 -12.84
N TYR A 13 -40.14 18.33 -13.43
CA TYR A 13 -38.89 18.98 -13.84
C TYR A 13 -37.88 19.16 -12.68
N LEU A 14 -38.31 18.96 -11.44
CA LEU A 14 -37.47 18.95 -10.23
C LEU A 14 -36.77 17.61 -9.96
N ASP A 15 -37.25 16.52 -10.57
CA ASP A 15 -36.66 15.17 -10.48
C ASP A 15 -35.61 14.90 -11.58
N ASN A 16 -35.40 15.87 -12.47
CA ASN A 16 -34.42 15.79 -13.54
C ASN A 16 -33.21 16.64 -13.16
N ASP A 17 -32.32 16.08 -12.33
CA ASP A 17 -31.09 16.70 -11.87
C ASP A 17 -30.00 16.80 -12.97
N GLY A 18 -30.33 16.48 -14.23
CA GLY A 18 -29.42 16.50 -15.37
C GLY A 18 -28.27 15.49 -15.24
N ARG A 19 -28.25 14.67 -14.19
CA ARG A 19 -27.19 13.70 -13.95
C ARG A 19 -27.59 12.41 -14.64
N ALA A 20 -26.78 11.98 -15.61
CA ALA A 20 -26.88 10.64 -16.17
C ALA A 20 -26.96 9.62 -15.01
N PRO A 21 -27.75 8.52 -15.14
CA PRO A 21 -27.85 7.51 -14.10
C PRO A 21 -26.44 7.15 -13.62
N PRO A 22 -26.19 7.12 -12.30
CA PRO A 22 -24.85 6.88 -11.78
C PRO A 22 -24.34 5.58 -12.41
N GLY A 23 -23.38 5.72 -13.32
CA GLY A 23 -22.71 4.58 -13.93
C GLY A 23 -22.09 3.71 -12.84
N PRO A 24 -21.84 2.43 -13.11
CA PRO A 24 -21.29 1.51 -12.13
C PRO A 24 -20.02 2.11 -11.49
N SER A 25 -19.99 2.17 -10.16
CA SER A 25 -18.85 2.68 -9.40
C SER A 25 -17.60 1.85 -9.73
N ASN A 26 -16.53 2.51 -10.15
CA ASN A 26 -15.25 1.84 -10.35
C ASN A 26 -14.68 1.43 -8.98
N ILE A 27 -14.67 0.12 -8.74
CA ILE A 27 -14.11 -0.54 -7.53
C ILE A 27 -12.71 -1.10 -7.79
N ALA A 28 -12.09 -0.79 -8.93
CA ALA A 28 -10.69 -1.14 -9.15
C ALA A 28 -9.82 -0.51 -8.05
N PRO A 29 -8.80 -1.24 -7.54
CA PRO A 29 -7.90 -0.69 -6.53
C PRO A 29 -7.27 0.61 -7.02
N ALA A 30 -7.46 1.69 -6.28
CA ALA A 30 -6.90 3.00 -6.61
C ALA A 30 -5.36 3.06 -6.46
N VAL A 31 -4.76 2.04 -5.83
CA VAL A 31 -3.31 1.95 -5.60
C VAL A 31 -2.70 0.86 -6.49
N PRO A 32 -1.57 1.14 -7.18
CA PRO A 32 -0.87 0.16 -7.99
C PRO A 32 -0.48 -1.09 -7.19
N THR A 33 -0.56 -2.26 -7.80
CA THR A 33 -0.23 -3.55 -7.16
C THR A 33 1.24 -3.64 -6.75
N SER A 34 2.14 -2.94 -7.44
CA SER A 34 3.56 -2.82 -7.07
C SER A 34 3.75 -2.19 -5.69
N VAL A 35 2.95 -1.16 -5.37
CA VAL A 35 2.99 -0.49 -4.06
C VAL A 35 2.50 -1.43 -2.96
N ILE A 36 1.45 -2.21 -3.22
CA ILE A 36 0.94 -3.19 -2.27
C ILE A 36 2.04 -4.20 -1.89
N TRP A 37 2.77 -4.74 -2.87
CA TRP A 37 3.87 -5.66 -2.61
C TRP A 37 5.00 -5.01 -1.81
N LYS A 38 5.39 -3.76 -2.13
CA LYS A 38 6.40 -3.02 -1.35
C LYS A 38 5.99 -2.86 0.11
N LEU A 39 4.76 -2.43 0.38
CA LEU A 39 4.24 -2.26 1.74
C LEU A 39 4.21 -3.58 2.52
N MET A 40 3.79 -4.66 1.86
CA MET A 40 3.78 -6.00 2.46
C MET A 40 5.19 -6.50 2.79
N SER A 41 6.14 -6.36 1.85
CA SER A 41 7.54 -6.73 2.06
C SER A 41 8.18 -5.95 3.20
N PHE A 42 7.91 -4.65 3.32
CA PHE A 42 8.44 -3.84 4.42
C PHE A 42 7.87 -4.22 5.76
N THR A 43 6.56 -4.43 5.83
CA THR A 43 5.89 -4.88 7.06
C THR A 43 6.47 -6.23 7.50
N PHE A 44 6.63 -7.16 6.56
CA PHE A 44 7.23 -8.45 6.83
C PHE A 44 8.68 -8.33 7.30
N ALA A 45 9.50 -7.51 6.64
CA ALA A 45 10.91 -7.31 6.99
C ALA A 45 11.07 -6.72 8.40
N MET A 46 10.23 -5.73 8.76
CA MET A 46 10.32 -5.06 10.05
C MET A 46 9.96 -5.98 11.23
N ILE A 47 9.12 -6.99 11.00
CA ILE A 47 8.77 -8.01 11.99
C ILE A 47 9.82 -9.12 12.01
N THR A 48 10.15 -9.67 10.85
CA THR A 48 10.96 -10.90 10.78
C THR A 48 12.44 -10.68 11.01
N LEU A 49 13.04 -9.58 10.54
CA LEU A 49 14.49 -9.37 10.73
C LEU A 49 14.85 -9.13 12.19
N PRO A 50 14.24 -8.19 12.94
CA PRO A 50 14.64 -7.93 14.32
C PRO A 50 14.31 -9.11 15.25
N ILE A 51 13.12 -9.69 15.09
CA ILE A 51 12.69 -10.84 15.90
C ILE A 51 13.51 -12.09 15.54
N GLY A 52 13.71 -12.35 14.25
CA GLY A 52 14.54 -13.44 13.77
C GLY A 52 15.98 -13.32 14.26
N THR A 53 16.55 -12.12 14.22
CA THR A 53 17.88 -11.83 14.77
C THR A 53 17.93 -12.14 16.26
N TYR A 54 16.94 -11.72 17.04
CA TYR A 54 16.90 -11.99 18.48
C TYR A 54 16.94 -13.49 18.77
N PHE A 55 16.02 -14.27 18.19
CA PHE A 55 15.97 -15.71 18.46
C PHE A 55 17.17 -16.46 17.89
N PHE A 56 17.69 -16.03 16.73
CA PHE A 56 18.91 -16.59 16.15
C PHE A 56 20.11 -16.36 17.09
N THR A 57 20.30 -15.13 17.55
CA THR A 57 21.46 -14.77 18.39
C THR A 57 21.37 -15.31 19.82
N VAL A 58 20.18 -15.37 20.42
CA VAL A 58 19.97 -16.04 21.73
C VAL A 58 20.41 -17.50 21.68
N ASN A 59 19.96 -18.24 20.67
CA ASN A 59 20.11 -19.70 20.65
C ASN A 59 21.45 -20.17 20.06
N PHE A 60 21.98 -19.49 19.04
CA PHE A 60 23.19 -19.93 18.33
C PHE A 60 24.47 -19.20 18.74
N VAL A 61 24.39 -17.95 19.19
CA VAL A 61 25.58 -17.09 19.38
C VAL A 61 25.90 -16.87 20.85
N PHE A 62 24.90 -16.52 21.66
CA PHE A 62 25.10 -16.09 23.05
C PHE A 62 24.64 -17.10 24.10
N GLY A 63 24.27 -18.32 23.70
CA GLY A 63 23.97 -19.44 24.61
C GLY A 63 22.90 -19.15 25.66
N GLY A 64 21.89 -18.35 25.32
CA GLY A 64 20.79 -17.99 26.24
C GLY A 64 20.89 -16.61 26.89
N ASN A 65 21.96 -15.83 26.66
CA ASN A 65 22.04 -14.48 27.24
C ASN A 65 21.15 -13.47 26.48
N ALA A 66 19.95 -13.25 27.02
CA ALA A 66 18.94 -12.36 26.45
C ALA A 66 19.37 -10.89 26.36
N THR A 67 20.31 -10.42 27.20
CA THR A 67 20.76 -9.02 27.20
C THR A 67 21.62 -8.71 25.98
N TYR A 68 22.59 -9.56 25.65
CA TYR A 68 23.42 -9.36 24.46
C TYR A 68 22.64 -9.58 23.16
N ALA A 69 21.77 -10.59 23.14
CA ALA A 69 20.91 -10.84 21.98
C ALA A 69 19.87 -9.74 21.76
N GLY A 70 19.29 -9.19 22.84
CA GLY A 70 18.40 -8.03 22.78
C GLY A 70 19.12 -6.78 22.27
N GLY A 71 20.35 -6.54 22.71
CA GLY A 71 21.18 -5.45 22.19
C GLY A 71 21.50 -5.59 20.70
N LEU A 72 21.82 -6.79 20.25
CA LEU A 72 22.08 -7.07 18.83
C LEU A 72 20.80 -6.95 17.98
N ALA A 73 19.65 -7.36 18.51
CA ALA A 73 18.36 -7.14 17.86
C ALA A 73 18.01 -5.65 17.70
N ALA A 74 18.28 -4.82 18.71
CA ALA A 74 18.10 -3.37 18.63
C ALA A 74 19.06 -2.75 17.59
N LEU A 75 20.30 -3.23 17.50
CA LEU A 75 21.22 -2.81 16.45
C LEU A 75 20.71 -3.21 15.05
N MET A 76 20.19 -4.43 14.89
CA MET A 76 19.60 -4.88 13.63
C MET A 76 18.34 -4.09 13.23
N ALA A 77 17.54 -3.61 14.19
CA ALA A 77 16.43 -2.71 13.87
C ALA A 77 16.89 -1.41 13.17
N ASN A 78 18.04 -0.85 13.59
CA ASN A 78 18.63 0.30 12.92
C ASN A 78 19.17 -0.05 11.52
N VAL A 79 19.72 -1.25 11.33
CA VAL A 79 20.11 -1.75 10.00
C VAL A 79 18.90 -1.87 9.08
N VAL A 80 17.77 -2.35 9.58
CA VAL A 80 16.50 -2.41 8.80
C VAL A 80 16.06 -1.02 8.36
N LEU A 81 16.18 -0.01 9.23
CA LEU A 81 15.87 1.38 8.87
C LEU A 81 16.80 1.90 7.76
N ILE A 82 18.11 1.62 7.85
CA ILE A 82 19.05 2.01 6.79
C ILE A 82 18.71 1.30 5.47
N ALA A 83 18.41 0.00 5.53
CA ALA A 83 18.01 -0.77 4.36
C ALA A 83 16.72 -0.22 3.71
N TYR A 84 15.76 0.23 4.52
CA TYR A 84 14.55 0.92 4.04
C TYR A 84 14.92 2.18 3.25
N VAL A 85 15.79 3.02 3.79
CA VAL A 85 16.22 4.26 3.14
C VAL A 85 16.92 3.96 1.81
N VAL A 86 17.83 2.98 1.79
CA VAL A 86 18.52 2.57 0.56
C VAL A 86 17.54 2.03 -0.49
N MET A 87 16.57 1.23 -0.09
CA MET A 87 15.54 0.70 -0.99
C MET A 87 14.70 1.83 -1.57
N ALA A 88 14.27 2.80 -0.75
CA ALA A 88 13.55 3.97 -1.21
C ALA A 88 14.35 4.79 -2.24
N PHE A 89 15.65 4.97 -2.04
CA PHE A 89 16.51 5.66 -3.03
C PHE A 89 16.69 4.88 -4.34
N ARG A 90 16.66 3.55 -4.29
CA ARG A 90 16.73 2.73 -5.50
C ARG A 90 15.42 2.77 -6.27
N ASP A 91 14.32 2.71 -5.55
CA ASP A 91 12.98 2.80 -6.11
C ASP A 91 12.73 4.14 -6.80
N ASP A 92 13.16 5.25 -6.18
CA ASP A 92 13.09 6.59 -6.77
C ASP A 92 13.92 6.68 -8.08
N GLN A 93 15.11 6.08 -8.11
CA GLN A 93 15.92 6.05 -9.34
C GLN A 93 15.29 5.22 -10.46
N GLU A 94 14.67 4.09 -10.15
CA GLU A 94 13.97 3.25 -11.13
C GLU A 94 12.78 4.01 -11.74
N GLU A 95 11.99 4.72 -10.92
CA GLU A 95 10.88 5.55 -11.41
C GLU A 95 11.36 6.66 -12.35
N GLN A 96 12.45 7.36 -12.00
CA GLN A 96 13.01 8.40 -12.89
C GLN A 96 13.53 7.84 -14.21
N GLN A 97 14.11 6.64 -14.21
CA GLN A 97 14.58 5.97 -15.43
C GLN A 97 13.42 5.55 -16.33
N GLU A 98 12.37 4.97 -15.77
CA GLU A 98 11.17 4.59 -16.53
C GLU A 98 10.50 5.81 -17.17
N LEU A 99 10.41 6.93 -16.45
CA LEU A 99 9.87 8.18 -16.98
C LEU A 99 10.75 8.74 -18.12
N ALA A 100 12.07 8.69 -17.99
CA ALA A 100 13.00 9.11 -19.03
C ALA A 100 12.93 8.23 -20.29
N GLU A 101 12.75 6.91 -20.14
CA GLU A 101 12.56 6.00 -21.27
C GLU A 101 11.22 6.23 -21.98
N GLN A 102 10.14 6.45 -21.22
CA GLN A 102 8.83 6.76 -21.80
C GLN A 102 8.85 8.09 -22.56
N ALA A 103 9.60 9.09 -22.08
CA ALA A 103 9.79 10.36 -22.78
C ALA A 103 10.55 10.17 -24.11
N LYS A 104 11.60 9.33 -24.13
CA LYS A 104 12.36 9.02 -25.36
C LYS A 104 11.56 8.22 -26.38
N LYS A 105 10.70 7.29 -25.96
CA LYS A 105 9.85 6.48 -26.87
C LYS A 105 8.71 7.27 -27.51
N LYS A 106 8.39 8.46 -26.99
CA LYS A 106 7.33 9.35 -27.51
C LYS A 106 7.86 10.42 -28.50
N LEU A 107 9.18 10.51 -28.68
CA LEU A 107 9.87 11.34 -29.69
C LEU A 107 10.17 10.51 -30.94
#